data_AF-A0A261VLT1-F1
#
_entry.id   AF-A0A261VLT1-F1
#
_cell.length_a   1.000
_cell.length_b   1.000
_cell.length_c   1.000
_cell.angle_alpha   90.00
_cell.angle_beta   90.00
_cell.angle_gamma   90.00
#
_symmetry.space_group_name_H-M   'P 1'
#
loop_
_entity.id
_entity.type
_entity.pdbx_description
1 polymer ?
#
loop_
_entity_poly.entity_id
_entity_poly.type
_entity_poly.pdbx_seq_one_letter_code
_entity_poly.pdbx_strand_id
1 'polypeptide(L)'
;MFMLEKQTVILAHLNVRPENPGDEKVGGADLKIAFTESNGLLSAFHQRLRHAFYKVDENPAVPGFEDIAQEPTVRVFGDLIGTVRLKHELKGAQVVIGFGLGGASDIGFETADVDHFSVDLLEGGSARYCFRVKCNPTGDQIKRLYEVLGGEVDISVTPAVEKQQSLGLNLEPEAA
;
A
#
# COMPACT_ATOMS: atom_id res chain seq x y z
N MET A 1 3.90 10.88 0.56
CA MET A 1 3.43 10.05 -0.58
C MET A 1 3.65 8.60 -0.17
N PHE A 2 2.65 7.75 -0.37
CA PHE A 2 2.75 6.33 0.00
C PHE A 2 3.63 5.58 -0.99
N MET A 3 4.57 4.79 -0.47
CA MET A 3 5.47 3.91 -1.21
C MET A 3 5.88 2.79 -0.26
N LEU A 4 6.04 1.58 -0.78
CA LEU A 4 6.58 0.44 -0.03
C LEU A 4 7.81 -0.09 -0.74
N GLU A 5 8.87 -0.30 0.00
CA GLU A 5 10.10 -0.94 -0.48
C GLU A 5 10.28 -2.26 0.26
N LYS A 6 10.11 -3.38 -0.46
CA LYS A 6 10.33 -4.73 0.06
C LYS A 6 9.73 -4.99 1.44
N GLN A 7 8.45 -4.63 1.60
CA GLN A 7 7.70 -4.88 2.82
C GLN A 7 7.27 -6.35 2.84
N THR A 8 7.55 -7.08 3.92
CA THR A 8 6.97 -8.40 4.13
C THR A 8 5.48 -8.27 4.49
N VAL A 9 4.64 -8.95 3.72
CA VAL A 9 3.18 -8.87 3.77
C VAL A 9 2.54 -10.24 3.59
N ILE A 10 1.25 -10.33 3.91
CA ILE A 10 0.42 -11.49 3.59
C ILE A 10 -0.40 -11.19 2.34
N LEU A 11 -0.31 -12.07 1.34
CA LEU A 11 -1.29 -12.11 0.24
C LEU A 11 -2.58 -12.74 0.76
N ALA A 12 -3.48 -11.93 1.31
CA ALA A 12 -4.65 -12.42 2.04
C ALA A 12 -5.73 -13.00 1.11
N HIS A 13 -5.93 -12.40 -0.07
CA HIS A 13 -6.92 -12.88 -1.03
C HIS A 13 -6.46 -12.64 -2.48
N LEU A 14 -6.88 -13.54 -3.37
CA LEU A 14 -6.80 -13.44 -4.81
C LEU A 14 -8.21 -13.61 -5.39
N ASN A 15 -8.74 -12.58 -6.03
CA ASN A 15 -10.03 -12.64 -6.72
C ASN A 15 -9.82 -12.40 -8.21
N VAL A 16 -9.99 -13.46 -9.02
CA VAL A 16 -9.91 -13.37 -10.48
C VAL A 16 -11.27 -12.95 -11.04
N ARG A 17 -11.27 -12.01 -11.98
CA ARG A 17 -12.46 -11.55 -12.69
C ARG A 17 -12.22 -11.60 -14.20
N PRO A 18 -13.22 -12.02 -15.01
CA PRO A 18 -13.18 -11.77 -16.43
C PRO A 18 -13.38 -10.27 -16.68
N GLU A 19 -12.46 -9.63 -17.39
CA GLU A 19 -12.65 -8.29 -17.94
C GLU A 19 -12.91 -8.39 -19.44
N ASN A 20 -13.84 -7.58 -19.94
CA ASN A 20 -14.14 -7.47 -21.37
C ASN A 20 -13.73 -6.07 -21.87
N PRO A 21 -12.44 -5.78 -22.04
CA PRO A 21 -12.02 -4.58 -22.76
C PRO A 21 -12.35 -4.75 -24.25
N GLY A 22 -13.58 -4.40 -24.66
CA GLY A 22 -14.05 -4.56 -26.03
C GLY A 22 -14.44 -6.01 -26.34
N ASP A 23 -13.90 -6.57 -27.44
CA ASP A 23 -14.23 -7.93 -27.91
C ASP A 23 -13.30 -9.04 -27.37
N GLU A 24 -12.21 -8.71 -26.67
CA GLU A 24 -11.31 -9.69 -26.07
C GLU A 24 -11.57 -9.85 -24.56
N LYS A 25 -11.53 -11.09 -24.07
CA LYS A 25 -11.59 -11.39 -22.64
C LYS A 25 -10.18 -11.36 -22.06
N VAL A 26 -9.89 -10.36 -21.24
CA VAL A 26 -8.62 -10.26 -20.50
C VAL A 26 -8.88 -10.63 -19.05
N GLY A 27 -7.99 -11.41 -18.44
CA GLY A 27 -8.09 -11.76 -17.03
C GLY A 27 -7.67 -10.59 -16.15
N GLY A 28 -8.61 -10.05 -15.36
CA GLY A 28 -8.29 -9.11 -14.28
C GLY A 28 -8.20 -9.84 -12.94
N ALA A 29 -7.45 -9.28 -12.00
CA ALA A 29 -7.36 -9.78 -10.64
C ALA A 29 -7.36 -8.64 -9.61
N ASP A 30 -7.92 -8.94 -8.44
CA ASP A 30 -7.82 -8.16 -7.22
C ASP A 30 -7.04 -8.95 -6.18
N LEU A 31 -5.89 -8.40 -5.76
CA LEU A 31 -5.07 -8.94 -4.68
C LEU A 31 -5.33 -8.14 -3.42
N LYS A 32 -5.70 -8.79 -2.31
CA LYS A 32 -5.77 -8.13 -1.01
C LYS A 32 -4.46 -8.36 -0.28
N ILE A 33 -3.75 -7.27 0.01
CA ILE A 33 -2.49 -7.27 0.75
C ILE A 33 -2.78 -6.84 2.18
N ALA A 34 -2.19 -7.53 3.15
CA ALA A 34 -2.33 -7.20 4.58
C ALA A 34 -1.01 -7.37 5.31
N PHE A 35 -0.67 -6.42 6.19
CA PHE A 35 0.54 -6.47 7.01
C PHE A 35 0.39 -5.60 8.25
N THR A 36 1.23 -5.84 9.25
CA THR A 36 1.30 -5.03 10.47
C THR A 36 2.61 -4.28 10.47
N GLU A 37 2.55 -2.98 10.72
CA GLU A 37 3.73 -2.10 10.74
C GLU A 37 3.54 -1.02 11.80
N SER A 38 4.59 -0.25 12.09
CA SER A 38 4.51 0.94 12.92
C SER A 38 3.38 1.89 12.50
N ASN A 39 2.72 2.52 13.47
CA ASN A 39 1.76 3.60 13.22
C ASN A 39 2.40 4.82 12.52
N GLY A 40 3.73 4.87 12.42
CA GLY A 40 4.46 5.88 11.65
C GLY A 40 4.06 5.90 10.17
N LEU A 41 3.69 4.75 9.60
CA LEU A 41 3.27 4.65 8.19
C LEU A 41 1.96 5.42 7.89
N LEU A 42 1.13 5.73 8.90
CA LEU A 42 -0.01 6.64 8.76
C LEU A 42 0.40 8.01 8.18
N SER A 43 1.61 8.48 8.50
CA SER A 43 2.14 9.76 8.02
C SER A 43 2.42 9.76 6.51
N ALA A 44 2.59 8.58 5.89
CA ALA A 44 2.77 8.48 4.44
C ALA A 44 1.50 8.86 3.67
N PHE A 45 0.33 8.66 4.30
CA PHE A 45 -0.98 9.07 3.77
C PHE A 45 -1.26 10.55 4.07
N HIS A 46 -1.09 10.97 5.33
CA HIS A 46 -1.19 12.37 5.73
C HIS A 46 -0.50 12.60 7.08
N GLN A 47 0.34 13.63 7.17
CA GLN A 47 1.23 13.89 8.33
C GLN A 47 0.53 13.97 9.68
N ARG A 48 -0.74 14.39 9.72
CA ARG A 48 -1.51 14.50 10.97
C ARG A 48 -2.18 13.20 11.43
N LEU A 49 -2.31 12.17 10.58
CA LEU A 49 -3.09 10.98 10.93
C LEU A 49 -2.49 10.21 12.10
N ARG A 50 -1.16 10.10 12.15
CA ARG A 50 -0.45 9.45 13.25
C ARG A 50 -0.88 10.01 14.61
N HIS A 51 -0.74 11.32 14.79
CA HIS A 51 -1.07 12.00 16.05
C HIS A 51 -2.57 12.24 16.26
N ALA A 52 -3.39 12.11 15.22
CA ALA A 52 -4.84 12.12 15.38
C ALA A 52 -5.36 10.83 16.02
N PHE A 53 -4.69 9.69 15.77
CA PHE A 53 -5.10 8.38 16.27
C PHE A 53 -4.26 7.84 17.41
N TYR A 54 -3.03 8.33 17.59
CA TYR A 54 -2.13 7.90 18.65
C TYR A 54 -1.59 9.07 19.46
N LYS A 55 -1.44 8.83 20.77
CA LYS A 55 -0.79 9.72 21.71
C LYS A 55 0.32 9.00 22.46
N VAL A 56 1.21 9.80 23.05
CA VAL A 56 2.24 9.31 23.97
C VAL A 56 1.57 8.74 25.22
N ASP A 57 2.16 7.69 25.76
CA ASP A 57 1.74 7.16 27.05
C ASP A 57 2.14 8.14 28.16
N GLU A 58 1.16 8.71 28.85
CA GLU A 58 1.38 9.69 29.92
C GLU A 58 1.83 9.02 31.23
N ASN A 59 1.80 7.68 31.31
CA ASN A 59 2.24 6.92 32.47
C ASN A 59 3.22 5.80 32.06
N PRO A 60 4.44 6.15 31.65
CA PRO A 60 5.41 5.18 31.16
C PRO A 60 5.74 4.16 32.25
N ALA A 61 5.62 2.87 31.90
CA ALA A 61 5.88 1.76 32.82
C ALA A 61 7.37 1.65 33.27
N VAL A 62 8.27 2.45 32.70
CA VAL A 62 9.72 2.34 32.94
C VAL A 62 10.27 3.67 33.51
N PRO A 63 10.56 3.72 34.82
CA PRO A 63 11.24 4.86 35.43
C PRO A 63 12.66 5.04 34.85
N GLY A 64 13.04 6.27 34.52
CA GLY A 64 14.42 6.61 34.11
C GLY A 64 14.67 6.94 32.64
N PHE A 65 13.61 7.01 31.81
CA PHE A 65 13.69 7.38 30.39
C PHE A 65 13.00 8.72 30.05
N GLU A 66 13.05 9.67 30.98
CA GLU A 66 12.35 10.97 30.89
C GLU A 66 12.90 11.87 29.76
N ASP A 67 14.17 11.68 29.37
CA ASP A 67 14.85 12.46 28.31
C ASP A 67 14.72 11.85 26.89
N ILE A 68 14.06 10.69 26.75
CA ILE A 68 13.82 10.10 25.42
C ILE A 68 12.48 10.60 24.88
N ALA A 69 12.49 11.17 23.68
CA ALA A 69 11.28 11.50 22.96
C ALA A 69 10.42 10.23 22.82
N GLN A 70 9.29 10.22 23.51
CA GLN A 70 8.43 9.04 23.54
C GLN A 70 7.62 8.92 22.26
N GLU A 71 7.60 7.72 21.69
CA GLU A 71 6.78 7.42 20.52
C GLU A 71 5.29 7.34 20.92
N PRO A 72 4.36 7.80 20.06
CA PRO A 72 2.94 7.70 20.35
C PRO A 72 2.48 6.25 20.20
N THR A 73 2.13 5.59 21.31
CA THR A 73 1.78 4.15 21.35
C THR A 73 0.35 3.87 21.77
N VAL A 74 -0.34 4.84 22.39
CA VAL A 74 -1.69 4.69 22.95
C VAL A 74 -2.75 5.20 21.97
N ARG A 75 -3.81 4.43 21.73
CA ARG A 75 -4.91 4.87 20.86
C ARG A 75 -5.74 6.00 21.50
N VAL A 76 -5.90 7.11 20.79
CA VAL A 76 -6.64 8.31 21.25
C VAL A 76 -8.11 8.00 21.55
N PHE A 77 -8.73 7.14 20.75
CA PHE A 77 -10.15 6.80 20.85
C PHE A 77 -10.42 5.40 21.44
N GLY A 78 -9.40 4.75 22.00
CA GLY A 78 -9.51 3.36 22.46
C GLY A 78 -10.09 2.43 21.38
N ASP A 79 -11.05 1.58 21.77
CA ASP A 79 -11.74 0.65 20.87
C ASP A 79 -12.94 1.25 20.12
N LEU A 80 -13.22 2.55 20.28
CA LEU A 80 -14.38 3.18 19.62
C LEU A 80 -14.26 3.19 18.09
N ILE A 81 -13.04 3.28 17.58
CA ILE A 81 -12.74 3.25 16.14
C ILE A 81 -12.22 1.87 15.80
N GLY A 82 -12.99 1.14 14.98
CA GLY A 82 -12.52 -0.09 14.35
C GLY A 82 -11.57 0.23 13.19
N THR A 83 -11.97 -0.14 11.97
CA THR A 83 -11.15 0.09 10.77
C THR A 83 -11.30 1.52 10.23
N VAL A 84 -10.18 2.22 10.07
CA VAL A 84 -10.13 3.51 9.36
C VAL A 84 -9.97 3.25 7.87
N ARG A 85 -10.91 3.71 7.04
CA ARG A 85 -10.81 3.62 5.57
C ARG A 85 -10.23 4.92 5.00
N LEU A 86 -9.19 4.80 4.20
CA LEU A 86 -8.49 5.93 3.59
C LEU A 86 -8.87 6.02 2.11
N LYS A 87 -9.39 7.17 1.69
CA LYS A 87 -9.64 7.49 0.27
C LYS A 87 -8.32 7.88 -0.43
N HIS A 88 -7.33 7.01 -0.35
CA HIS A 88 -6.09 7.14 -1.07
C HIS A 88 -6.08 6.13 -2.22
N GLU A 89 -5.48 6.50 -3.34
CA GLU A 89 -5.32 5.62 -4.49
C GLU A 89 -4.03 5.96 -5.23
N LEU A 90 -3.39 4.93 -5.79
CA LEU A 90 -2.29 5.05 -6.73
C LEU A 90 -2.76 4.46 -8.05
N LYS A 91 -2.71 5.25 -9.12
CA LYS A 91 -3.08 4.81 -10.47
C LYS A 91 -1.84 4.50 -11.28
N GLY A 92 -1.85 3.36 -11.98
CA GLY A 92 -0.73 2.94 -12.82
C GLY A 92 0.58 2.72 -12.06
N ALA A 93 0.52 2.35 -10.78
CA ALA A 93 1.69 2.05 -9.97
C ALA A 93 2.39 0.77 -10.45
N GLN A 94 3.70 0.72 -10.25
CA GLN A 94 4.47 -0.50 -10.40
C GLN A 94 4.40 -1.30 -9.10
N VAL A 95 4.01 -2.56 -9.20
CA VAL A 95 3.93 -3.49 -8.05
C VAL A 95 4.77 -4.71 -8.34
N VAL A 96 5.64 -5.08 -7.40
CA VAL A 96 6.46 -6.30 -7.48
C VAL A 96 6.21 -7.13 -6.24
N ILE A 97 5.80 -8.39 -6.43
CA ILE A 97 5.66 -9.39 -5.37
C ILE A 97 6.82 -10.37 -5.51
N GLY A 98 7.79 -10.26 -4.60
CA GLY A 98 8.92 -11.16 -4.49
C GLY A 98 8.59 -12.35 -3.59
N PHE A 99 8.96 -13.54 -4.05
CA PHE A 99 8.86 -14.78 -3.27
C PHE A 99 9.98 -15.76 -3.64
N GLY A 100 10.34 -16.64 -2.70
CA GLY A 100 11.42 -17.61 -2.89
C GLY A 100 12.79 -16.95 -2.98
N LEU A 101 13.60 -17.35 -3.99
CA LEU A 101 14.98 -16.85 -4.17
C LEU A 101 15.07 -15.47 -4.84
N GLY A 102 13.93 -14.83 -5.15
CA GLY A 102 13.87 -13.52 -5.82
C GLY A 102 14.21 -13.56 -7.31
N GLY A 103 14.03 -12.43 -8.00
CA GLY A 103 14.41 -12.25 -9.40
C GLY A 103 13.43 -12.92 -10.37
N ALA A 104 13.81 -14.05 -10.98
CA ALA A 104 12.98 -14.73 -12.00
C ALA A 104 11.64 -15.25 -11.45
N SER A 105 11.55 -15.41 -10.12
CA SER A 105 10.32 -15.84 -9.45
C SER A 105 9.34 -14.68 -9.26
N ASP A 106 9.82 -13.44 -9.23
CA ASP A 106 9.04 -12.26 -8.87
C ASP A 106 7.86 -12.05 -9.83
N ILE A 107 6.75 -11.57 -9.26
CA ILE A 107 5.52 -11.26 -9.99
C ILE A 107 5.45 -9.74 -10.13
N GLY A 108 5.79 -9.24 -11.32
CA GLY A 108 5.75 -7.82 -11.63
C GLY A 108 4.47 -7.40 -12.33
N PHE A 109 3.91 -6.26 -11.92
CA PHE A 109 2.85 -5.53 -12.59
C PHE A 109 3.34 -4.11 -12.88
N GLU A 110 3.45 -3.75 -14.16
CA GLU A 110 3.93 -2.42 -14.56
C GLU A 110 2.86 -1.33 -14.38
N THR A 111 1.60 -1.69 -14.58
CA THR A 111 0.45 -0.78 -14.47
C THR A 111 -0.63 -1.40 -13.60
N ALA A 112 -0.55 -1.19 -12.29
CA ALA A 112 -1.54 -1.64 -11.33
C ALA A 112 -2.20 -0.46 -10.60
N ASP A 113 -3.47 -0.62 -10.28
CA ASP A 113 -4.20 0.34 -9.44
C ASP A 113 -4.15 -0.14 -7.99
N VAL A 114 -3.65 0.69 -7.09
CA VAL A 114 -3.60 0.39 -5.64
C VAL A 114 -4.65 1.23 -4.93
N ASP A 115 -5.66 0.59 -4.37
CA ASP A 115 -6.81 1.27 -3.75
C ASP A 115 -7.34 0.53 -2.49
N HIS A 116 -8.47 0.97 -1.95
CA HIS A 116 -9.13 0.35 -0.78
C HIS A 116 -8.23 0.24 0.45
N PHE A 117 -7.42 1.27 0.69
CA PHE A 117 -6.59 1.34 1.89
C PHE A 117 -7.45 1.36 3.15
N SER A 118 -7.10 0.51 4.10
CA SER A 118 -7.72 0.46 5.41
C SER A 118 -6.68 0.18 6.49
N VAL A 119 -6.90 0.75 7.67
CA VAL A 119 -5.99 0.61 8.80
C VAL A 119 -6.78 0.20 10.04
N ASP A 120 -6.41 -0.92 10.65
CA ASP A 120 -6.87 -1.28 11.99
C ASP A 120 -5.82 -0.79 12.99
N LEU A 121 -6.24 0.08 13.90
CA LEU A 121 -5.36 0.66 14.91
C LEU A 121 -5.16 -0.36 16.04
N LEU A 122 -3.91 -0.74 16.31
CA LEU A 122 -3.56 -1.64 17.41
C LEU A 122 -2.92 -0.84 18.56
N GLU A 123 -3.01 -1.35 19.78
CA GLU A 123 -2.25 -0.81 20.90
C GLU A 123 -0.74 -1.05 20.73
N GLY A 124 0.07 -0.29 21.47
CA GLY A 124 1.53 -0.44 21.45
C GLY A 124 2.20 0.18 20.22
N GLY A 125 1.51 1.11 19.54
CA GLY A 125 2.09 1.88 18.43
C GLY A 125 2.19 1.15 17.10
N SER A 126 1.53 0.00 16.96
CA SER A 126 1.43 -0.74 15.71
C SER A 126 0.06 -0.56 15.06
N ALA A 127 -0.02 -0.79 13.76
CA ALA A 127 -1.26 -0.73 12.99
C ALA A 127 -1.25 -1.81 11.91
N ARG A 128 -2.41 -2.41 11.65
CA ARG A 128 -2.59 -3.36 10.55
C ARG A 128 -3.07 -2.62 9.32
N TYR A 129 -2.27 -2.62 8.27
CA TYR A 129 -2.56 -2.00 7.00
C TYR A 129 -3.10 -3.06 6.03
N CYS A 130 -4.16 -2.72 5.32
CA CYS A 130 -4.65 -3.50 4.18
C CYS A 130 -4.86 -2.58 2.99
N PHE A 131 -4.60 -3.10 1.79
CA PHE A 131 -4.95 -2.44 0.55
C PHE A 131 -5.19 -3.47 -0.55
N ARG A 132 -5.74 -3.01 -1.66
CA ARG A 132 -6.00 -3.84 -2.84
C ARG A 132 -5.08 -3.43 -3.98
N VAL A 133 -4.52 -4.43 -4.65
CA VAL A 133 -3.85 -4.28 -5.94
C VAL A 133 -4.77 -4.82 -7.03
N LYS A 134 -5.21 -3.95 -7.93
CA LYS A 134 -5.90 -4.28 -9.18
C LYS A 134 -4.86 -4.44 -10.27
N CYS A 135 -4.80 -5.62 -10.88
CA CYS A 135 -3.84 -5.89 -11.94
C CYS A 135 -4.44 -6.83 -13.00
N ASN A 136 -3.72 -6.96 -14.12
CA ASN A 136 -4.06 -7.87 -15.22
C ASN A 136 -2.95 -8.92 -15.37
N PRO A 137 -2.95 -9.95 -14.51
CA PRO A 137 -1.90 -10.96 -14.50
C PRO A 137 -1.98 -11.91 -15.71
N THR A 138 -0.83 -12.38 -16.17
CA THR A 138 -0.76 -13.49 -17.13
C THR A 138 -1.14 -14.82 -16.48
N GLY A 139 -1.39 -15.86 -17.28
CA GLY A 139 -1.71 -17.21 -16.77
C GLY A 139 -0.61 -17.77 -15.84
N ASP A 140 0.66 -17.55 -16.18
CA ASP A 140 1.80 -17.97 -15.35
C ASP A 140 1.87 -17.18 -14.04
N GLN A 141 1.59 -15.87 -14.08
CA GLN A 141 1.56 -15.04 -12.88
C GLN A 141 0.41 -15.45 -11.95
N ILE A 142 -0.77 -15.78 -12.48
CA ILE A 142 -1.88 -16.32 -11.70
C ILE A 142 -1.48 -17.61 -10.97
N LYS A 143 -0.82 -18.54 -11.67
CA LYS A 143 -0.36 -19.79 -11.05
C LYS A 143 0.55 -19.52 -9.85
N ARG A 144 1.53 -18.62 -10.00
CA ARG A 144 2.44 -18.22 -8.93
C ARG A 144 1.71 -17.53 -7.78
N LEU A 145 0.74 -16.67 -8.07
CA LEU A 145 -0.09 -16.01 -7.05
C LEU A 145 -0.87 -17.04 -6.21
N TYR A 146 -1.38 -18.12 -6.82
CA TYR A 146 -2.03 -19.20 -6.08
C TYR A 146 -1.05 -19.96 -5.17
N GLU A 147 0.21 -20.14 -5.58
CA GLU A 147 1.23 -20.83 -4.78
C GLU A 147 1.58 -20.07 -3.48
N VAL A 148 1.50 -18.74 -3.50
CA VAL A 148 1.83 -17.88 -2.36
C VAL A 148 0.62 -17.33 -1.62
N LEU A 149 -0.61 -17.71 -2.03
CA LEU A 149 -1.84 -17.23 -1.43
C LEU A 149 -1.93 -17.66 0.06
N GLY A 150 -2.17 -16.68 0.93
CA GLY A 150 -2.21 -16.85 2.38
C GLY A 150 -0.83 -16.91 3.04
N GLY A 151 0.26 -16.92 2.27
CA GLY A 151 1.63 -16.92 2.75
C GLY A 151 2.23 -15.51 2.90
N GLU A 152 3.44 -15.48 3.47
CA GLU A 152 4.27 -14.28 3.54
C GLU A 152 5.06 -14.09 2.24
N VAL A 153 5.03 -12.87 1.72
CA VAL A 153 5.73 -12.44 0.50
C VAL A 153 6.30 -11.05 0.72
N ASP A 154 7.33 -10.68 -0.03
CA ASP A 154 7.81 -9.30 -0.04
C ASP A 154 7.10 -8.52 -1.14
N ILE A 155 6.55 -7.35 -0.83
CA ILE A 155 5.93 -6.46 -1.81
C ILE A 155 6.67 -5.14 -1.90
N SER A 156 6.86 -4.66 -3.13
CA SER A 156 7.25 -3.29 -3.41
C SER A 156 6.16 -2.60 -4.21
N VAL A 157 5.83 -1.36 -3.84
CA VAL A 157 4.82 -0.52 -4.49
C VAL A 157 5.45 0.83 -4.77
N THR A 158 5.68 1.11 -6.05
CA THR A 158 6.24 2.36 -6.54
C THR A 158 5.15 3.12 -7.31
N PRO A 159 4.76 4.32 -6.87
CA PRO A 159 3.80 5.14 -7.59
C PRO A 159 4.25 5.45 -9.03
N ALA A 160 3.29 5.68 -9.93
CA ALA A 160 3.61 6.21 -11.25
C ALA A 160 4.27 7.58 -11.12
N VAL A 161 5.37 7.80 -11.82
CA VAL A 161 5.89 9.16 -12.04
C VAL A 161 4.88 9.83 -12.97
N GLU A 162 4.22 10.90 -12.54
CA GLU A 162 3.47 11.75 -13.46
C GLU A 162 4.43 12.18 -14.56
N LYS A 163 4.30 11.60 -15.77
CA LYS A 163 4.84 12.24 -16.96
C LYS A 163 4.06 13.54 -17.07
N GLN A 164 4.64 14.62 -16.54
CA GLN A 164 4.23 15.98 -16.84
C GLN A 164 4.08 16.03 -18.36
N GLN A 165 2.84 16.03 -18.85
CA GLN A 165 2.58 16.29 -20.26
C GLN A 165 3.14 17.69 -20.48
N SER A 166 4.28 17.79 -21.14
CA SER A 166 4.71 19.04 -21.74
C SER A 166 3.60 19.40 -22.72
N LEU A 167 2.69 20.27 -22.29
CA LEU A 167 1.84 21.01 -23.22
C LEU A 167 2.82 21.72 -24.14
N GLY A 168 2.99 21.18 -25.34
CA GLY A 168 3.67 21.84 -26.44
C GLY A 168 2.88 23.09 -26.81
N LEU A 169 3.13 24.17 -26.07
CA LEU A 169 2.84 25.52 -26.52
C LEU A 169 3.80 25.80 -27.67
N ASN A 170 3.40 25.40 -28.88
CA ASN A 170 3.90 26.01 -30.10
C ASN A 170 3.41 27.46 -30.08
N LEU A 171 4.22 28.35 -29.50
CA LEU A 171 4.13 29.77 -29.78
C LEU A 171 4.67 29.95 -31.20
N GLU A 172 3.76 30.03 -32.17
CA GLU A 172 4.09 30.53 -33.50
C GLU A 172 4.62 31.96 -33.36
N PRO A 173 5.71 32.34 -34.07
CA PRO A 173 6.17 33.70 -34.07
C PRO A 173 5.19 34.55 -34.88
N GLU A 174 4.57 35.53 -34.22
CA GLU A 174 3.79 36.57 -34.86
C GLU A 174 4.73 37.37 -35.78
N ALA A 175 4.60 37.16 -37.09
CA ALA A 175 5.33 37.91 -38.10
C ALA A 175 4.77 39.34 -38.17
N ALA A 176 5.62 40.32 -37.90
CA ALA A 176 5.43 41.73 -38.23
C ALA A 176 6.25 42.10 -39.47
#